data_AF-A0A523K231-F1
#
_entry.id   AF-A0A523K231-F1
#
_cell.length_a   1.000
_cell.length_b   1.000
_cell.length_c   1.000
_cell.angle_alpha   90.00
_cell.angle_beta   90.00
_cell.angle_gamma   90.00
#
_symmetry.space_group_name_H-M   'P 1'
#
loop_
_entity.id
_entity.type
_entity.pdbx_description
1 polymer ?
#
loop_
_entity_poly.entity_id
_entity_poly.type
_entity_poly.pdbx_seq_one_letter_code
_entity_poly.pdbx_strand_id
1 'polypeptide(L)'
;MLFSSWRGFSPPCIGVALLGCCITVQASGETSAAAQSIALEIIVKFAGDSEPGRRVERILREHPADLSGLARLQARLHRATGVALEPERITSGAELIFRIPEQPLLEAVRQTVSRNAQVSSTALVAIQRENPRLPETLLLLHFRETSEEAGLLEKALGEPAHRERVQALATRLCSPSGVPVRGSAEAQSALAVTIDRHALLQILSAQLNGLETVDYAQPNTTVQFMN
;
A
#
# COMPACT_ATOMS: atom_id res chain seq x y z
N MET A 1 46.16 58.77 12.12
CA MET A 1 45.23 58.74 13.28
C MET A 1 43.83 58.50 12.76
N LEU A 2 43.14 57.50 13.34
CA LEU A 2 41.69 57.38 13.59
C LEU A 2 40.73 57.42 12.38
N PHE A 3 40.15 56.28 11.97
CA PHE A 3 38.97 55.58 12.49
C PHE A 3 37.60 56.16 12.07
N SER A 4 36.73 55.22 11.69
CA SER A 4 35.25 55.30 11.67
C SER A 4 34.62 55.97 10.43
N SER A 5 33.44 55.60 9.95
CA SER A 5 32.59 54.42 10.07
C SER A 5 31.33 54.71 9.24
N TRP A 6 30.99 53.78 8.34
CA TRP A 6 29.67 53.15 8.17
C TRP A 6 28.34 53.95 8.11
N ARG A 7 27.56 53.55 7.08
CA ARG A 7 26.09 53.33 6.97
C ARG A 7 25.24 54.38 6.26
N GLY A 8 24.60 53.91 5.18
CA GLY A 8 23.43 54.52 4.56
C GLY A 8 22.98 53.82 3.29
N PHE A 9 22.90 52.48 3.25
CA PHE A 9 22.24 51.74 2.16
C PHE A 9 20.94 51.15 2.67
N SER A 10 19.84 51.72 2.19
CA SER A 10 18.49 51.18 2.35
C SER A 10 18.32 49.92 1.47
N PRO A 11 17.63 48.88 1.96
CA PRO A 11 17.46 47.64 1.22
C PRO A 11 16.35 47.77 0.17
N PRO A 12 16.48 47.16 -1.02
CA PRO A 12 15.32 46.80 -1.82
C PRO A 12 14.63 45.56 -1.21
N CYS A 13 13.32 45.67 -1.06
CA CYS A 13 12.41 44.59 -0.66
C CYS A 13 12.59 43.38 -1.60
N ILE A 14 13.19 42.31 -1.10
CA ILE A 14 13.21 41.01 -1.78
C ILE A 14 11.82 40.41 -1.60
N GLY A 15 10.99 40.53 -2.63
CA GLY A 15 9.79 39.73 -2.78
C GLY A 15 10.20 38.27 -2.91
N VAL A 16 9.94 37.48 -1.87
CA VAL A 16 10.07 36.03 -1.90
C VAL A 16 8.96 35.49 -2.81
N ALA A 17 9.28 35.31 -4.10
CA ALA A 17 8.47 34.50 -4.98
C ALA A 17 8.61 33.04 -4.53
N LEU A 18 7.59 32.55 -3.83
CA LEU A 18 7.37 31.13 -3.57
C LEU A 18 7.20 30.43 -4.92
N LEU A 19 8.31 29.96 -5.48
CA LEU A 19 8.32 29.05 -6.61
C LEU A 19 7.83 27.70 -6.08
N GLY A 20 6.52 27.49 -6.14
CA GLY A 20 5.90 26.19 -5.94
C GLY A 20 6.38 25.25 -7.05
N CYS A 21 7.47 24.52 -6.80
CA CYS A 21 7.86 23.38 -7.61
C CYS A 21 6.76 22.31 -7.50
N CYS A 22 5.81 22.35 -8.44
CA CYS A 22 5.03 21.17 -8.79
C CYS A 22 6.02 20.14 -9.34
N ILE A 23 6.47 19.21 -8.49
CA ILE A 23 7.25 18.05 -8.92
C ILE A 23 6.28 17.13 -9.67
N THR A 24 6.17 17.33 -10.97
CA THR A 24 5.59 16.32 -11.86
C THR A 24 6.65 15.23 -12.05
N VAL A 25 6.50 14.13 -11.33
CA VAL A 25 7.26 12.91 -11.59
C VAL A 25 6.81 12.38 -12.95
N GLN A 26 7.56 12.71 -14.00
CA GLN A 26 7.43 12.03 -15.29
C GLN A 26 8.11 10.67 -15.16
N ALA A 27 7.29 9.63 -14.94
CA ALA A 27 7.72 8.25 -15.08
C ALA A 27 8.22 8.04 -16.52
N SER A 28 9.53 7.86 -16.68
CA SER A 28 10.11 7.48 -17.96
C SER A 28 9.67 6.06 -18.27
N GLY A 29 8.99 5.91 -19.40
CA GLY A 29 8.39 4.66 -19.83
C GLY A 29 9.45 3.58 -20.06
N GLU A 30 9.51 2.62 -19.15
CA GLU A 30 9.75 1.24 -19.54
C GLU A 30 8.40 0.58 -19.75
N THR A 31 8.24 -0.04 -20.92
CA THR A 31 7.13 -0.89 -21.34
C THR A 31 6.96 -2.05 -20.35
N SER A 32 6.30 -1.76 -19.23
CA SER A 32 5.83 -2.77 -18.29
C SER A 32 4.62 -3.42 -18.93
N ALA A 33 4.79 -4.66 -19.39
CA ALA A 33 3.71 -5.56 -19.75
C ALA A 33 2.57 -5.34 -18.75
N ALA A 34 1.39 -4.93 -19.25
CA ALA A 34 0.25 -4.52 -18.44
C ALA A 34 0.05 -5.50 -17.28
N ALA A 35 0.62 -5.13 -16.12
CA ALA A 35 0.50 -5.93 -14.92
C ALA A 35 -0.98 -5.87 -14.59
N GLN A 36 -1.68 -6.99 -14.78
CA GLN A 36 -3.07 -7.15 -14.40
C GLN A 36 -3.16 -6.67 -12.96
N SER A 37 -3.73 -5.48 -12.76
CA SER A 37 -3.78 -4.90 -11.43
C SER A 37 -4.89 -5.63 -10.70
N ILE A 38 -4.48 -6.38 -9.66
CA ILE A 38 -5.36 -7.23 -8.87
C ILE A 38 -6.04 -6.33 -7.84
N ALA A 39 -7.35 -6.43 -7.71
CA ALA A 39 -8.09 -5.75 -6.65
C ALA A 39 -7.72 -6.34 -5.29
N LEU A 40 -7.56 -5.50 -4.28
CA LEU A 40 -7.36 -5.91 -2.89
C LEU A 40 -8.70 -6.37 -2.29
N GLU A 41 -9.23 -7.47 -2.81
CA GLU A 41 -10.53 -8.02 -2.46
C GLU A 41 -10.45 -9.54 -2.23
N ILE A 42 -11.21 -10.03 -1.26
CA ILE A 42 -11.31 -11.45 -0.91
C ILE A 42 -12.78 -11.87 -0.78
N ILE A 43 -13.12 -13.01 -1.39
CA ILE A 43 -14.43 -13.64 -1.29
C ILE A 43 -14.36 -14.63 -0.13
N VAL A 44 -15.34 -14.57 0.77
CA VAL A 44 -15.43 -15.48 1.92
C VAL A 44 -16.82 -16.09 1.98
N LYS A 45 -16.88 -17.42 2.00
CA LYS A 45 -18.08 -18.20 2.30
C LYS A 45 -17.96 -18.77 3.71
N PHE A 46 -18.94 -18.46 4.55
CA PHE A 46 -19.02 -19.02 5.90
C PHE A 46 -19.88 -20.29 5.90
N ALA A 47 -19.53 -21.24 6.76
CA ALA A 47 -20.31 -22.45 6.99
C ALA A 47 -21.74 -22.11 7.39
N GLY A 48 -22.73 -22.74 6.75
CA GLY A 48 -24.15 -22.40 6.93
C GLY A 48 -24.66 -22.61 8.35
N ASP A 49 -24.11 -23.57 9.08
CA ASP A 49 -24.42 -23.84 10.48
C ASP A 49 -23.60 -22.98 11.47
N SER A 50 -22.67 -22.16 10.98
CA SER A 50 -21.94 -21.21 11.81
C SER A 50 -22.75 -19.95 12.11
N GLU A 51 -22.42 -19.27 13.21
CA GLU A 51 -23.04 -17.98 13.52
C GLU A 51 -22.81 -16.91 12.43
N PRO A 52 -21.60 -16.74 11.86
CA PRO A 52 -21.37 -15.86 10.72
C PRO A 52 -22.19 -16.23 9.48
N GLY A 53 -22.28 -17.52 9.13
CA GLY A 53 -23.04 -18.01 7.98
C GLY A 53 -24.52 -17.64 8.08
N ARG A 54 -25.16 -17.98 9.20
CA ARG A 54 -26.56 -17.61 9.47
C ARG A 54 -26.80 -16.09 9.42
N ARG A 55 -25.82 -15.30 9.86
CA ARG A 55 -25.93 -13.84 9.83
C ARG A 55 -25.87 -13.30 8.41
N VAL A 56 -24.93 -13.78 7.59
CA VAL A 56 -24.82 -13.39 6.17
C VAL A 56 -26.08 -13.78 5.40
N GLU A 57 -26.62 -14.99 5.62
CA GLU A 57 -27.88 -15.43 4.99
C GLU A 57 -29.09 -14.61 5.42
N ARG A 58 -29.13 -14.13 6.68
CA ARG A 58 -30.18 -13.23 7.15
C ARG A 58 -30.10 -11.88 6.42
N ILE A 59 -28.91 -11.27 6.39
CA ILE A 59 -28.70 -9.99 5.71
C ILE A 59 -29.08 -10.11 4.22
N LEU A 60 -28.66 -11.18 3.55
CA LEU A 60 -29.00 -11.41 2.13
C LEU A 60 -30.52 -11.43 1.87
N ARG A 61 -31.30 -12.02 2.79
CA ARG A 61 -32.76 -12.15 2.63
C ARG A 61 -33.52 -10.88 3.00
N GLU A 62 -33.10 -10.20 4.06
CA GLU A 62 -33.85 -9.09 4.63
C GLU A 62 -33.40 -7.74 4.04
N HIS A 63 -32.08 -7.48 4.06
CA HIS A 63 -31.50 -6.18 3.72
C HIS A 63 -30.09 -6.33 3.10
N PRO A 64 -29.96 -6.83 1.86
CA PRO A 64 -28.65 -7.19 1.28
C PRO A 64 -27.66 -6.02 1.12
N ALA A 65 -28.14 -4.78 1.15
CA ALA A 65 -27.31 -3.58 1.09
C ALA A 65 -26.86 -3.07 2.48
N ASP A 66 -27.47 -3.53 3.57
CA ASP A 66 -27.12 -3.10 4.92
C ASP A 66 -26.12 -4.07 5.56
N LEU A 67 -24.84 -3.73 5.44
CA LEU A 67 -23.74 -4.50 6.01
C LEU A 67 -23.32 -4.03 7.41
N SER A 68 -24.02 -3.04 8.00
CA SER A 68 -23.65 -2.42 9.29
C SER A 68 -23.64 -3.44 10.45
N GLY A 69 -24.47 -4.48 10.37
CA GLY A 69 -24.54 -5.58 11.34
C GLY A 69 -23.31 -6.50 11.40
N LEU A 70 -22.31 -6.29 10.55
CA LEU A 70 -21.10 -7.12 10.44
C LEU A 70 -19.90 -6.64 11.26
N ALA A 71 -19.99 -5.51 11.98
CA ALA A 71 -18.87 -4.92 12.73
C ALA A 71 -18.17 -5.91 13.68
N ARG A 72 -18.93 -6.76 14.39
CA ARG A 72 -18.37 -7.79 15.28
C ARG A 72 -17.61 -8.87 14.51
N LEU A 73 -18.12 -9.26 13.34
CA LEU A 73 -17.46 -10.23 12.46
C LEU A 73 -16.15 -9.63 11.93
N GLN A 74 -16.17 -8.39 11.46
CA GLN A 74 -14.97 -7.67 11.01
C GLN A 74 -13.88 -7.65 12.10
N ALA A 75 -14.23 -7.26 13.33
CA ALA A 75 -13.29 -7.23 14.44
C ALA A 75 -12.73 -8.62 14.79
N ARG A 76 -13.53 -9.68 14.63
CA ARG A 76 -13.06 -11.06 14.82
C ARG A 76 -12.09 -11.48 13.74
N LEU A 77 -12.42 -11.22 12.47
CA LEU A 77 -11.54 -11.54 11.34
C LEU A 77 -10.24 -10.74 11.41
N HIS A 78 -10.32 -9.44 11.73
CA HIS A 78 -9.13 -8.60 11.91
C HIS A 78 -8.17 -9.15 12.97
N ARG A 79 -8.70 -9.64 14.11
CA ARG A 79 -7.86 -10.28 15.13
C ARG A 79 -7.23 -11.59 14.65
N ALA A 80 -7.90 -12.32 13.77
CA ALA A 80 -7.41 -13.59 13.24
C ALA A 80 -6.34 -13.38 12.14
N THR A 81 -6.50 -12.36 11.29
CA THR A 81 -5.64 -12.14 10.11
C THR A 81 -4.61 -11.02 10.31
N GLY A 82 -4.81 -10.14 11.29
CA GLY A 82 -4.02 -8.91 11.45
C GLY A 82 -4.35 -7.81 10.43
N VAL A 83 -5.29 -8.05 9.51
CA VAL A 83 -5.63 -7.13 8.41
C VAL A 83 -7.08 -6.69 8.52
N ALA A 84 -7.33 -5.40 8.34
CA ALA A 84 -8.69 -4.87 8.34
C ALA A 84 -9.44 -5.36 7.09
N LEU A 85 -10.66 -5.89 7.28
CA LEU A 85 -11.52 -6.35 6.20
C LEU A 85 -12.83 -5.56 6.24
N GLU A 86 -13.17 -4.91 5.14
CA GLU A 86 -14.37 -4.08 4.98
C GLU A 86 -15.39 -4.81 4.10
N PRO A 87 -16.55 -5.22 4.65
CA PRO A 87 -17.65 -5.77 3.88
C PRO A 87 -18.05 -4.82 2.77
N GLU A 88 -18.07 -5.29 1.53
CA GLU A 88 -18.46 -4.50 0.37
C GLU A 88 -19.85 -4.90 -0.13
N ARG A 89 -20.07 -6.21 -0.33
CA ARG A 89 -21.35 -6.76 -0.80
C ARG A 89 -21.48 -8.24 -0.49
N ILE A 90 -22.72 -8.73 -0.51
CA ILE A 90 -23.05 -10.16 -0.43
C ILE A 90 -23.51 -10.64 -1.81
N THR A 91 -22.99 -11.77 -2.29
CA THR A 91 -23.42 -12.40 -3.55
C THR A 91 -24.71 -13.19 -3.38
N SER A 92 -25.37 -13.56 -4.47
CA SER A 92 -26.55 -14.44 -4.43
C SER A 92 -26.25 -15.83 -3.85
N GLY A 93 -24.98 -16.27 -3.90
CA GLY A 93 -24.49 -17.48 -3.24
C GLY A 93 -24.27 -17.34 -1.74
N ALA A 94 -24.66 -16.22 -1.12
CA ALA A 94 -24.37 -15.86 0.27
C ALA A 94 -22.86 -15.88 0.57
N GLU A 95 -22.05 -15.38 -0.36
CA GLU A 95 -20.62 -15.11 -0.16
C GLU A 95 -20.47 -13.65 0.18
N LEU A 96 -19.59 -13.34 1.13
CA LEU A 96 -19.28 -11.97 1.52
C LEU A 96 -17.98 -11.55 0.85
N ILE A 97 -18.05 -10.46 0.08
CA ILE A 97 -16.87 -9.84 -0.52
C ILE A 97 -16.34 -8.79 0.45
N PHE A 98 -15.07 -8.93 0.83
CA PHE A 98 -14.36 -7.98 1.65
C PHE A 98 -13.34 -7.21 0.82
N ARG A 99 -13.37 -5.89 0.94
CA ARG A 99 -12.29 -5.00 0.51
C ARG A 99 -11.22 -4.93 1.59
N ILE A 100 -9.97 -4.89 1.18
CA ILE A 100 -8.81 -4.66 2.04
C ILE A 100 -8.32 -3.23 1.79
N PRO A 101 -8.45 -2.30 2.76
CA PRO A 101 -8.00 -0.94 2.58
C PRO A 101 -6.48 -0.89 2.50
N GLU A 102 -5.93 -0.35 1.40
CA GLU A 102 -4.48 -0.30 1.15
C GLU A 102 -3.76 0.70 2.06
N GLN A 103 -4.38 1.85 2.33
CA GLN A 103 -3.73 2.94 3.07
C GLN A 103 -3.29 2.54 4.49
N PRO A 104 -4.10 1.86 5.33
CA PRO A 104 -3.65 1.36 6.63
C PRO A 104 -2.46 0.38 6.54
N LEU A 105 -2.38 -0.43 5.48
CA LEU A 105 -1.26 -1.36 5.28
C LEU A 105 0.04 -0.61 5.00
N LEU A 106 0.01 0.35 4.08
CA LEU A 106 1.18 1.18 3.77
C LEU A 106 1.57 2.07 4.94
N GLU A 107 0.62 2.53 5.73
CA GLU A 107 0.90 3.30 6.94
C GLU A 107 1.62 2.43 7.99
N ALA A 108 1.23 1.16 8.16
CA ALA A 108 1.94 0.22 9.03
C ALA A 108 3.38 -0.05 8.54
N VAL A 109 3.56 -0.19 7.23
CA VAL A 109 4.90 -0.27 6.61
C VAL A 109 5.69 1.00 6.89
N ARG A 110 5.12 2.18 6.63
CA ARG A 110 5.74 3.49 6.85
C ARG A 110 6.21 3.68 8.29
N GLN A 111 5.36 3.35 9.26
CA GLN A 111 5.69 3.43 10.68
C GLN A 111 6.84 2.48 11.06
N THR A 112 6.90 1.31 10.44
CA THR A 112 7.97 0.33 10.65
C THR A 112 9.30 0.84 10.09
N VAL A 113 9.33 1.24 8.83
CA VAL A 113 10.57 1.64 8.14
C VAL A 113 11.11 2.98 8.64
N SER A 114 10.24 3.89 9.11
CA SER A 114 10.65 5.18 9.66
C SER A 114 11.47 5.05 10.97
N ARG A 115 11.47 3.87 11.61
CA ARG A 115 12.30 3.59 12.79
C ARG A 115 13.72 3.15 12.41
N ASN A 116 13.99 2.88 11.14
CA ASN A 116 15.31 2.50 10.69
C ASN A 116 16.21 3.74 10.62
N ALA A 117 17.37 3.68 11.26
CA ALA A 117 18.30 4.81 11.34
C ALA A 117 18.82 5.31 9.98
N GLN A 118 18.85 4.44 8.96
CA GLN A 118 19.32 4.78 7.61
C GLN A 118 18.25 5.47 6.77
N VAL A 119 16.96 5.37 7.14
CA VAL A 119 15.87 6.05 6.44
C VAL A 119 15.86 7.52 6.89
N SER A 120 16.01 8.44 5.93
CA SER A 120 16.02 9.88 6.17
C SER A 120 14.61 10.48 6.11
N SER A 121 13.77 10.00 5.20
CA SER A 121 12.38 10.45 5.06
C SER A 121 11.51 9.40 4.36
N THR A 122 10.21 9.54 4.53
CA THR A 122 9.21 8.73 3.83
C THR A 122 8.09 9.59 3.26
N ALA A 123 7.54 9.21 2.11
CA ALA A 123 6.41 9.89 1.48
C ALA A 123 5.44 8.89 0.85
N LEU A 124 4.14 9.05 1.11
CA LEU A 124 3.09 8.31 0.39
C LEU A 124 2.70 9.10 -0.86
N VAL A 125 2.77 8.44 -2.01
CA VAL A 125 2.45 9.03 -3.31
C VAL A 125 1.36 8.19 -3.96
N ALA A 126 0.24 8.83 -4.31
CA ALA A 126 -0.81 8.18 -5.06
C ALA A 126 -0.37 8.02 -6.53
N ILE A 127 -0.35 6.78 -7.02
CA ILE A 127 -0.20 6.48 -8.44
C ILE A 127 -1.60 6.55 -9.05
N GLN A 128 -1.89 7.61 -9.78
CA GLN A 128 -3.08 7.64 -10.61
C GLN A 128 -2.84 6.74 -11.82
N ARG A 129 -3.34 5.50 -11.77
CA ARG A 129 -3.54 4.70 -12.97
C ARG A 129 -4.89 5.03 -13.58
N GLU A 130 -5.06 4.74 -14.87
CA GLU A 130 -6.30 4.98 -15.63
C GLU A 130 -7.54 4.27 -15.03
N ASN A 131 -7.36 3.29 -14.13
CA ASN A 131 -8.45 2.62 -13.42
C ASN A 131 -8.67 3.20 -12.00
N PRO A 132 -9.73 4.01 -11.77
CA PRO A 132 -10.01 4.60 -10.46
C PRO A 132 -10.40 3.59 -9.37
N ARG A 133 -10.70 2.33 -9.73
CA ARG A 133 -10.99 1.25 -8.76
C ARG A 133 -9.75 0.53 -8.25
N LEU A 134 -8.59 0.80 -8.85
CA LEU A 134 -7.31 0.22 -8.47
C LEU A 134 -6.33 1.34 -8.15
N PRO A 135 -6.66 2.27 -7.23
CA PRO A 135 -5.67 3.23 -6.77
C PRO A 135 -4.50 2.42 -6.22
N GLU A 136 -3.31 2.67 -6.74
CA GLU A 136 -2.08 2.12 -6.21
C GLU A 136 -1.40 3.27 -5.47
N THR A 137 -1.17 3.12 -4.18
CA THR A 137 -0.31 4.05 -3.46
C THR A 137 1.07 3.44 -3.37
N LEU A 138 2.11 4.23 -3.65
CA LEU A 138 3.49 3.85 -3.37
C LEU A 138 3.99 4.59 -2.13
N LEU A 139 4.87 3.93 -1.39
CA LEU A 139 5.65 4.53 -0.32
C LEU A 139 7.07 4.74 -0.82
N LEU A 140 7.51 5.99 -0.92
CA LEU A 140 8.91 6.33 -1.17
C LEU A 140 9.67 6.35 0.16
N LEU A 141 10.84 5.71 0.15
CA LEU A 141 11.81 5.76 1.22
C LEU A 141 13.07 6.40 0.67
N HIS A 142 13.48 7.51 1.29
CA HIS A 142 14.78 8.09 1.05
C HIS A 142 15.72 7.64 2.15
N PHE A 143 16.93 7.25 1.77
CA PHE A 143 17.98 6.89 2.71
C PHE A 143 18.93 8.07 2.92
N ARG A 144 19.74 7.99 3.97
CA ARG A 144 20.89 8.90 4.14
C ARG A 144 21.89 8.64 3.01
N GLU A 145 22.45 9.70 2.44
CA GLU A 145 23.36 9.62 1.27
C GLU A 145 24.57 8.71 1.51
N THR A 146 25.05 8.61 2.75
CA THR A 146 26.21 7.79 3.12
C THR A 146 25.87 6.33 3.42
N SER A 147 24.61 5.92 3.27
CA SER A 147 24.17 4.54 3.57
C SER A 147 24.48 3.57 2.43
N GLU A 148 24.67 2.29 2.77
CA GLU A 148 24.82 1.24 1.76
C GLU A 148 23.54 1.08 0.91
N GLU A 149 22.38 1.34 1.50
CA GLU A 149 21.08 1.34 0.82
C GLU A 149 21.02 2.38 -0.30
N ALA A 150 21.46 3.62 -0.04
CA ALA A 150 21.51 4.68 -1.05
C ALA A 150 22.41 4.28 -2.23
N GLY A 151 23.60 3.74 -1.94
CA GLY A 151 24.54 3.28 -2.97
C GLY A 151 24.04 2.06 -3.77
N LEU A 152 23.21 1.20 -3.17
CA LEU A 152 22.55 0.11 -3.91
C LEU A 152 21.49 0.67 -4.88
N LEU A 153 20.67 1.62 -4.44
CA LEU A 153 19.57 2.16 -5.24
C LEU A 153 20.08 2.99 -6.42
N GLU A 154 21.17 3.73 -6.24
CA GLU A 154 21.83 4.47 -7.32
C GLU A 154 22.29 3.54 -8.45
N LYS A 155 22.91 2.41 -8.10
CA LYS A 155 23.33 1.40 -9.08
C LYS A 155 22.15 0.71 -9.74
N ALA A 156 21.12 0.39 -8.96
CA ALA A 156 19.96 -0.37 -9.43
C ALA A 156 19.08 0.40 -10.42
N LEU A 157 19.13 1.73 -10.43
CA LEU A 157 18.36 2.55 -11.38
C LEU A 157 18.80 2.32 -12.84
N GLY A 158 20.07 2.01 -13.07
CA GLY A 158 20.63 1.73 -14.41
C GLY A 158 20.91 0.25 -14.69
N GLU A 159 20.89 -0.61 -13.67
CA GLU A 159 21.35 -2.00 -13.77
C GLU A 159 20.28 -3.00 -13.29
N PRO A 160 19.54 -3.64 -14.22
CA PRO A 160 18.51 -4.64 -13.89
C PRO A 160 19.02 -5.81 -13.03
N ALA A 161 20.33 -6.11 -13.10
CA ALA A 161 20.99 -7.14 -12.30
C ALA A 161 20.86 -6.91 -10.77
N HIS A 162 20.49 -5.71 -10.33
CA HIS A 162 20.29 -5.39 -8.92
C HIS A 162 18.84 -5.47 -8.45
N ARG A 163 17.86 -5.77 -9.32
CA ARG A 163 16.43 -5.85 -8.97
C ARG A 163 16.14 -6.78 -7.79
N GLU A 164 16.74 -7.97 -7.78
CA GLU A 164 16.55 -8.93 -6.67
C GLU A 164 17.10 -8.40 -5.33
N ARG A 165 18.23 -7.68 -5.38
CA ARG A 165 18.83 -7.06 -4.19
C ARG A 165 17.97 -5.92 -3.65
N VAL A 166 17.36 -5.13 -4.54
CA VAL A 166 16.40 -4.08 -4.18
C VAL A 166 15.14 -4.69 -3.55
N GLN A 167 14.59 -5.75 -4.16
CA GLN A 167 13.46 -6.48 -3.57
C GLN A 167 13.82 -7.07 -2.20
N ALA A 168 15.00 -7.68 -2.05
CA ALA A 168 15.46 -8.22 -0.77
C ALA A 168 15.61 -7.12 0.30
N LEU A 169 16.11 -5.93 -0.09
CA LEU A 169 16.17 -4.76 0.78
C LEU A 169 14.77 -4.35 1.25
N ALA A 170 13.81 -4.21 0.32
CA ALA A 170 12.42 -3.86 0.65
C ALA A 170 11.79 -4.87 1.60
N THR A 171 11.90 -6.17 1.28
CA THR A 171 11.39 -7.25 2.13
C THR A 171 12.02 -7.19 3.52
N ARG A 172 13.34 -7.04 3.62
CA ARG A 172 14.04 -6.97 4.91
C ARG A 172 13.53 -5.81 5.77
N LEU A 173 13.49 -4.60 5.20
CA LEU A 173 13.07 -3.39 5.91
C LEU A 173 11.60 -3.43 6.34
N CYS A 174 10.73 -3.99 5.50
CA CYS A 174 9.29 -3.98 5.74
C CYS A 174 8.80 -5.23 6.50
N SER A 175 9.60 -6.30 6.58
CA SER A 175 9.22 -7.56 7.24
C SER A 175 8.62 -7.41 8.65
N PRO A 176 9.07 -6.48 9.53
CA PRO A 176 8.48 -6.36 10.85
C PRO A 176 7.04 -5.83 10.84
N SER A 177 6.57 -5.25 9.74
CA SER A 177 5.17 -4.82 9.58
C SER A 177 4.22 -6.00 9.35
N GLY A 178 4.74 -7.17 8.97
CA GLY A 178 3.93 -8.33 8.57
C GLY A 178 3.23 -8.18 7.22
N VAL A 179 3.41 -7.04 6.53
CA VAL A 179 2.79 -6.77 5.23
C VAL A 179 3.76 -7.17 4.11
N PRO A 180 3.36 -8.03 3.17
CA PRO A 180 4.21 -8.38 2.03
C PRO A 180 4.28 -7.21 1.05
N VAL A 181 5.48 -6.94 0.54
CA VAL A 181 5.76 -5.75 -0.28
C VAL A 181 6.58 -6.07 -1.51
N ARG A 182 6.48 -5.21 -2.52
CA ARG A 182 7.39 -5.15 -3.67
C ARG A 182 8.23 -3.89 -3.60
N GLY A 183 9.51 -4.02 -3.92
CA GLY A 183 10.49 -2.94 -3.94
C GLY A 183 11.01 -2.65 -5.35
N SER A 184 11.06 -1.37 -5.72
CA SER A 184 11.77 -0.90 -6.92
C SER A 184 12.67 0.28 -6.58
N ALA A 185 13.76 0.42 -7.33
CA ALA A 185 14.60 1.60 -7.25
C ALA A 185 13.97 2.70 -8.11
N GLU A 186 13.87 3.90 -7.56
CA GLU A 186 13.37 5.09 -8.24
C GLU A 186 14.47 6.13 -8.38
N ALA A 187 14.20 7.17 -9.17
CA ALA A 187 15.09 8.32 -9.28
C ALA A 187 15.45 8.92 -7.90
N GLN A 188 16.59 9.60 -7.83
CA GLN A 188 17.12 10.20 -6.59
C GLN A 188 17.44 9.16 -5.50
N SER A 189 17.83 7.94 -5.91
CA SER A 189 18.22 6.85 -5.01
C SER A 189 17.15 6.53 -3.96
N ALA A 190 15.88 6.62 -4.35
CA ALA A 190 14.74 6.30 -3.51
C ALA A 190 14.33 4.83 -3.71
N LEU A 191 13.85 4.20 -2.65
CA LEU A 191 13.18 2.90 -2.73
C LEU A 191 11.67 3.15 -2.79
N ALA A 192 11.03 2.78 -3.89
CA ALA A 192 9.57 2.67 -3.93
C ALA A 192 9.13 1.32 -3.38
N VAL A 193 8.14 1.37 -2.49
CA VAL A 193 7.53 0.21 -1.87
C VAL A 193 6.03 0.23 -2.17
N THR A 194 5.53 -0.88 -2.70
CA THR A 194 4.09 -1.13 -2.91
C THR A 194 3.69 -2.41 -2.19
N ILE A 195 2.39 -2.58 -1.92
CA ILE A 195 1.88 -3.83 -1.36
C ILE A 195 1.98 -4.93 -2.40
N ASP A 196 2.55 -6.08 -2.05
CA ASP A 196 2.44 -7.27 -2.89
C ASP A 196 1.02 -7.85 -2.73
N ARG A 197 0.10 -7.34 -3.55
CA ARG A 197 -1.31 -7.70 -3.49
C ARG A 197 -1.53 -9.20 -3.64
N HIS A 198 -0.78 -9.85 -4.51
CA HIS A 198 -0.90 -11.29 -4.73
C HIS A 198 -0.47 -12.08 -3.49
N ALA A 199 0.72 -11.79 -2.95
CA ALA A 199 1.21 -12.45 -1.74
C ALA A 199 0.28 -12.18 -0.54
N LEU A 200 -0.22 -10.95 -0.39
CA LEU A 200 -1.16 -10.60 0.67
C LEU A 200 -2.45 -11.41 0.57
N LEU A 201 -3.06 -11.48 -0.61
CA LEU A 201 -4.31 -12.22 -0.83
C LEU A 201 -4.12 -13.72 -0.63
N GLN A 202 -2.96 -14.29 -0.99
CA GLN A 202 -2.63 -15.69 -0.69
C GLN A 202 -2.51 -15.94 0.81
N ILE A 203 -1.80 -15.08 1.55
CA ILE A 203 -1.66 -15.18 3.01
C ILE A 203 -3.04 -15.10 3.67
N LEU A 204 -3.86 -14.11 3.29
CA LEU A 204 -5.20 -13.92 3.85
C LEU A 204 -6.13 -15.08 3.54
N SER A 205 -6.10 -15.59 2.29
CA SER A 205 -6.88 -16.76 1.91
C SER A 205 -6.51 -17.98 2.76
N ALA A 206 -5.22 -18.26 2.94
CA ALA A 206 -4.76 -19.38 3.77
C ALA A 206 -5.19 -19.23 5.24
N GLN A 207 -5.04 -18.03 5.82
CA GLN A 207 -5.45 -17.74 7.19
C GLN A 207 -6.96 -17.90 7.39
N LEU A 208 -7.77 -17.39 6.46
CA LEU A 208 -9.23 -17.46 6.55
C LEU A 208 -9.76 -18.88 6.35
N ASN A 209 -9.19 -19.64 5.40
CA ASN A 209 -9.52 -21.06 5.21
C ASN A 209 -9.15 -21.93 6.42
N GLY A 210 -8.24 -21.46 7.28
CA GLY A 210 -7.91 -22.12 8.55
C GLY A 210 -8.93 -21.88 9.67
N LEU A 211 -9.95 -21.04 9.46
CA LEU A 211 -10.97 -20.75 10.48
C LEU A 211 -12.14 -21.74 10.39
N GLU A 212 -12.52 -22.32 11.53
CA GLU A 212 -13.59 -23.34 11.62
C GLU A 212 -14.96 -22.88 11.07
N THR A 213 -15.22 -21.57 11.03
CA THR A 213 -16.50 -21.04 10.53
C THR A 213 -16.49 -20.71 9.04
N VAL A 214 -15.38 -20.92 8.34
CA VAL A 214 -15.20 -20.56 6.93
C VAL A 214 -15.23 -21.85 6.11
N ASP A 215 -16.16 -21.93 5.16
CA ASP A 215 -16.20 -23.04 4.18
C ASP A 215 -15.08 -22.87 3.17
N TYR A 216 -14.94 -21.66 2.62
CA TYR A 216 -13.83 -21.30 1.78
C TYR A 216 -13.58 -19.78 1.78
N ALA A 217 -12.33 -19.40 1.51
CA ALA A 217 -11.92 -18.06 1.17
C ALA A 217 -11.03 -18.09 -0.09
N GLN A 218 -11.20 -17.12 -0.98
CA GLN A 218 -10.39 -17.00 -2.18
C GLN A 218 -10.22 -15.54 -2.62
N PRO A 219 -9.06 -15.17 -3.20
CA PRO A 219 -8.90 -13.84 -3.78
C PRO A 219 -10.01 -13.56 -4.80
N ASN A 220 -10.54 -12.34 -4.83
CA ASN A 220 -11.45 -11.95 -5.90
C ASN A 220 -10.63 -11.68 -7.17
N THR A 221 -10.32 -12.74 -7.91
CA THR A 221 -9.52 -12.67 -9.15
C THR A 221 -10.35 -12.31 -10.37
N THR A 222 -11.58 -11.80 -10.20
CA THR A 222 -12.40 -11.34 -11.32
C THR A 222 -11.61 -10.28 -12.08
N VAL A 223 -10.99 -10.69 -13.18
CA VAL A 223 -10.23 -9.82 -14.07
C VAL A 223 -11.23 -8.83 -14.63
N GLN A 224 -11.13 -7.57 -14.20
CA GLN A 224 -11.91 -6.50 -14.81
C GLN A 224 -11.31 -6.22 -16.19
N PHE A 225 -11.72 -7.01 -17.18
CA PHE A 225 -11.53 -6.64 -18.57
C PHE A 225 -12.37 -5.39 -18.82
N MET A 226 -11.73 -4.31 -19.26
CA MET A 226 -12.45 -3.14 -19.75
C MET A 226 -13.16 -3.51 -21.05
N ASN A 227 -14.46 -3.21 -21.12
CA ASN A 227 -15.10 -2.82 -22.37
C ASN A 227 -15.01 -1.30 -22.49
#